data_AF-S0EWB8-F1
#
_entry.id   AF-S0EWB8-F1
#
_cell.length_a   1.000
_cell.length_b   1.000
_cell.length_c   1.000
_cell.angle_alpha   90.00
_cell.angle_beta   90.00
_cell.angle_gamma   90.00
#
_symmetry.space_group_name_H-M   'P 1'
#
loop_
_entity.id
_entity.type
_entity.pdbx_description
1 polymer ?
#
loop_
_entity_poly.entity_id
_entity_poly.type
_entity_poly.pdbx_seq_one_letter_code
_entity_poly.pdbx_strand_id
1 'polypeptide(L)'
;MNRRSFRNGLAVLAFTSLALLGFAAPNARALQGQPPAAPTGQQQRPNRRQNGFLQFLNSLNLTASQKQQIQDIMKKQREQMRQLRQDTSLTPQQRRQKFMQIRKNTDAAIRKVLNADQQKKFDEWLKQQEQNWRNRQRNRNRGQQNPNPSGGNNNN
;
A
#
# COMPACT_ATOMS: atom_id res chain seq x y z
N MET A 1 5.68 -40.38 17.14
CA MET A 1 6.30 -39.68 18.30
C MET A 1 6.28 -38.18 17.98
N ASN A 2 5.53 -37.34 18.69
CA ASN A 2 5.73 -36.84 20.06
C ASN A 2 6.87 -35.82 20.23
N ARG A 3 6.46 -34.55 20.09
CA ARG A 3 6.85 -33.32 20.84
C ARG A 3 8.20 -33.31 21.57
N ARG A 4 8.97 -32.24 21.35
CA ARG A 4 9.87 -31.66 22.36
C ARG A 4 9.58 -30.17 22.52
N SER A 5 8.86 -29.84 23.60
CA SER A 5 8.68 -28.47 24.07
C SER A 5 9.75 -28.18 25.11
N PHE A 6 10.45 -27.06 25.02
CA PHE A 6 11.29 -26.57 26.11
C PHE A 6 10.62 -25.36 26.76
N ARG A 7 10.29 -25.51 28.04
CA ARG A 7 9.91 -24.44 28.97
C ARG A 7 11.05 -24.33 29.99
N ASN A 8 11.53 -23.13 30.24
CA ASN A 8 12.34 -22.66 31.38
C ASN A 8 12.45 -21.13 31.19
N GLY A 9 12.36 -20.26 32.19
CA GLY A 9 12.11 -20.44 33.62
C GLY A 9 12.49 -19.15 34.36
N LEU A 10 11.93 -18.95 35.56
CA LEU A 10 12.27 -17.92 36.56
C LEU A 10 11.91 -16.44 36.25
N ALA A 11 10.97 -15.94 37.05
CA ALA A 11 10.83 -14.53 37.38
C ALA A 11 11.59 -14.22 38.67
N VAL A 12 12.09 -13.00 38.83
CA VAL A 12 12.55 -12.45 40.12
C VAL A 12 11.99 -11.03 40.26
N LEU A 13 11.31 -10.78 41.37
CA LEU A 13 10.90 -9.44 41.83
C LEU A 13 11.82 -9.04 42.99
N ALA A 14 12.21 -7.76 43.04
CA ALA A 14 12.81 -7.15 44.22
C ALA A 14 12.36 -5.69 44.34
N PHE A 15 11.81 -5.34 45.52
CA PHE A 15 11.48 -3.97 45.94
C PHE A 15 12.59 -3.46 46.88
N THR A 16 12.89 -2.15 46.87
CA THR A 16 12.97 -1.23 48.05
C THR A 16 13.52 0.17 47.69
N SER A 17 13.25 1.18 48.53
CA SER A 17 13.66 2.60 48.44
C SER A 17 14.56 3.01 49.64
N LEU A 18 14.97 4.25 49.95
CA LEU A 18 14.53 5.62 49.61
C LEU A 18 15.63 6.67 49.98
N ALA A 19 15.67 7.85 49.31
CA ALA A 19 16.21 9.15 49.83
C ALA A 19 17.75 9.27 50.10
N LEU A 20 18.41 10.44 50.17
CA LEU A 20 18.19 11.85 49.75
C LEU A 20 19.56 12.62 49.76
N LEU A 21 19.55 13.93 49.42
CA LEU A 21 20.67 14.92 49.41
C LEU A 21 21.54 14.90 48.13
N GLY A 22 21.95 16.02 47.51
CA GLY A 22 21.66 17.42 47.81
C GLY A 22 22.89 18.34 47.67
N PHE A 23 23.17 18.86 46.47
CA PHE A 23 24.20 19.89 46.23
C PHE A 23 23.71 20.93 45.22
N ALA A 24 24.17 22.19 45.39
CA ALA A 24 23.63 23.36 44.70
C ALA A 24 24.38 23.75 43.40
N ALA A 25 23.74 24.66 42.65
CA ALA A 25 24.06 25.21 41.32
C ALA A 25 25.43 25.95 41.23
N PRO A 26 25.90 26.41 40.03
CA PRO A 26 25.17 26.54 38.76
C PRO A 26 25.90 26.11 37.47
N ASN A 27 25.12 25.70 36.46
CA ASN A 27 25.47 25.92 35.06
C ASN A 27 24.19 26.16 34.25
N ALA A 28 23.93 27.42 33.90
CA ALA A 28 22.78 27.80 33.11
C ALA A 28 22.96 27.38 31.64
N ARG A 29 22.30 26.30 31.22
CA ARG A 29 21.94 26.07 29.81
C ARG A 29 20.46 25.70 29.72
N ALA A 30 19.62 26.72 29.68
CA ALA A 30 18.23 26.58 29.31
C ALA A 30 18.14 26.21 27.81
N LEU A 31 18.17 24.91 27.51
CA LEU A 31 17.82 24.36 26.21
C LEU A 31 16.75 23.27 26.41
N GLN A 32 15.51 23.77 26.38
CA GLN A 32 14.35 23.19 25.68
C GLN A 32 14.46 21.70 25.30
N GLY A 33 13.52 20.92 25.82
CA GLY A 33 13.40 19.49 25.51
C GLY A 33 13.20 19.24 24.01
N GLN A 34 14.13 18.50 23.41
CA GLN A 34 13.89 17.82 22.15
C GLN A 34 13.08 16.55 22.45
N PRO A 35 11.82 16.42 21.98
CA PRO A 35 11.16 15.13 21.99
C PRO A 35 11.94 14.16 21.08
N PRO A 36 12.04 12.86 21.43
CA PRO A 36 12.79 11.91 20.63
C PRO A 36 12.26 11.85 19.21
N ALA A 37 13.17 11.81 18.23
CA ALA A 37 12.83 11.79 16.82
C ALA A 37 11.87 10.64 16.52
N ALA A 38 10.63 10.97 16.13
CA ALA A 38 9.63 9.98 15.78
C ALA A 38 10.17 9.14 14.59
N PRO A 39 10.12 7.79 14.67
CA PRO A 39 10.53 6.97 13.54
C PRO A 39 9.65 7.32 12.34
N THR A 40 10.28 7.59 11.20
CA THR A 40 9.60 7.95 9.94
C THR A 40 8.80 6.75 9.42
N GLY A 41 7.67 6.49 10.07
CA GLY A 41 6.76 5.43 9.71
C GLY A 41 6.33 5.64 8.27
N GLN A 42 6.76 4.72 7.40
CA GLN A 42 6.10 4.54 6.11
C GLN A 42 4.67 4.09 6.42
N GLN A 43 3.80 5.06 6.68
CA GLN A 43 2.40 4.82 6.98
C GLN A 43 1.83 4.13 5.75
N GLN A 44 1.61 2.82 5.89
CA GLN A 44 1.22 1.95 4.79
C GLN A 44 -0.11 2.46 4.26
N ARG A 45 -0.06 3.29 3.21
CA ARG A 45 -1.25 3.90 2.64
C ARG A 45 -2.15 2.74 2.22
N PRO A 46 -3.33 2.57 2.85
CA PRO A 46 -4.16 1.39 2.61
C PRO A 46 -4.45 1.28 1.13
N ASN A 47 -4.62 0.04 0.66
CA ASN A 47 -4.54 -0.39 -0.74
C ASN A 47 -5.68 0.14 -1.67
N ARG A 48 -5.95 1.46 -1.64
CA ARG A 48 -7.07 2.16 -2.33
C ARG A 48 -7.14 1.87 -3.82
N ARG A 49 -6.02 1.49 -4.45
CA ARG A 49 -5.94 1.16 -5.89
C ARG A 49 -6.75 -0.08 -6.27
N GLN A 50 -6.97 -1.00 -5.34
CA GLN A 50 -7.75 -2.22 -5.61
C GLN A 50 -9.25 -2.00 -5.35
N ASN A 51 -9.59 -1.12 -4.41
CA ASN A 51 -10.97 -0.82 -4.04
C ASN A 51 -11.76 -0.13 -5.17
N GLY A 52 -11.14 0.78 -5.92
CA GLY A 52 -11.82 1.58 -6.94
C GLY A 52 -12.42 0.75 -8.09
N PHE A 53 -11.85 -0.41 -8.42
CA PHE A 53 -12.41 -1.28 -9.46
C PHE A 53 -13.63 -2.07 -8.96
N LEU A 54 -13.55 -2.63 -7.75
CA LEU A 54 -14.67 -3.34 -7.14
C LEU A 54 -15.86 -2.40 -6.88
N GLN A 55 -15.59 -1.16 -6.46
CA GLN A 55 -16.60 -0.11 -6.32
C GLN A 55 -17.29 0.21 -7.65
N PHE A 56 -16.52 0.33 -8.73
CA PHE A 56 -17.06 0.56 -10.07
C PHE A 56 -17.92 -0.62 -10.56
N LEU A 57 -17.44 -1.86 -10.42
CA LEU A 57 -18.23 -3.05 -10.79
C LEU A 57 -19.56 -3.12 -10.02
N ASN A 58 -19.57 -2.73 -8.74
CA ASN A 58 -20.82 -2.64 -7.97
C ASN A 58 -21.80 -1.58 -8.49
N SER A 59 -21.33 -0.51 -9.15
CA SER A 59 -22.20 0.51 -9.77
C SER A 59 -22.79 0.13 -11.14
N LEU A 60 -22.42 -1.01 -11.72
CA LEU A 60 -22.92 -1.46 -13.03
C LEU A 60 -24.30 -2.13 -12.99
N ASN A 61 -24.99 -2.15 -11.84
CA ASN A 61 -26.28 -2.83 -11.65
C ASN A 61 -26.26 -4.29 -12.15
N LEU A 62 -25.19 -5.01 -11.82
CA LEU A 62 -24.96 -6.39 -12.25
C LEU A 62 -26.01 -7.36 -11.69
N THR A 63 -26.48 -8.29 -12.52
CA THR A 63 -27.33 -9.40 -12.08
C THR A 63 -26.58 -10.34 -11.14
N ALA A 64 -27.30 -11.20 -10.40
CA ALA A 64 -26.67 -12.17 -9.50
C ALA A 64 -25.68 -13.10 -10.24
N SER A 65 -26.06 -13.60 -11.43
CA SER A 65 -25.20 -14.43 -12.28
C SER A 65 -23.94 -13.68 -12.75
N GLN A 66 -24.10 -12.44 -13.23
CA GLN A 66 -22.96 -11.59 -13.62
C GLN A 66 -22.00 -11.35 -12.46
N LYS A 67 -22.53 -11.05 -11.26
CA LYS A 67 -21.73 -10.86 -10.03
C LYS A 67 -20.91 -12.11 -9.70
N GLN A 68 -21.51 -13.30 -9.77
CA GLN A 68 -20.82 -14.56 -9.49
C GLN A 68 -19.70 -14.84 -10.51
N GLN A 69 -19.98 -14.71 -11.80
CA GLN A 69 -18.97 -14.87 -12.86
C GLN A 69 -17.80 -13.88 -12.71
N ILE A 70 -18.10 -12.61 -12.40
CA ILE A 70 -17.08 -11.58 -12.17
C ILE A 70 -16.27 -11.87 -10.89
N GLN A 71 -16.89 -12.35 -9.81
CA GLN A 71 -16.17 -12.77 -8.60
C GLN A 71 -15.17 -13.90 -8.89
N ASP A 72 -15.54 -14.88 -9.72
CA ASP A 72 -14.63 -15.98 -10.07
C ASP A 72 -13.48 -15.52 -10.99
N ILE A 73 -13.74 -14.58 -11.89
CA ILE A 73 -12.70 -13.88 -12.65
C ILE A 73 -11.75 -13.13 -11.69
N MET A 74 -12.27 -12.44 -10.66
CA MET A 74 -11.46 -11.78 -9.63
C MET A 74 -10.68 -12.74 -8.74
N LYS A 75 -11.21 -13.93 -8.42
CA LYS A 75 -10.45 -14.99 -7.71
C LYS A 75 -9.25 -15.43 -8.56
N LYS A 76 -9.48 -15.78 -9.83
CA LYS A 76 -8.43 -16.19 -10.78
C LYS A 76 -7.36 -15.10 -10.97
N GLN A 77 -7.77 -13.83 -11.13
CA GLN A 77 -6.82 -12.71 -11.21
C GLN A 77 -5.97 -12.62 -9.94
N ARG A 78 -6.57 -12.68 -8.74
CA ARG A 78 -5.83 -12.60 -7.46
C ARG A 78 -4.81 -13.73 -7.32
N GLU A 79 -5.13 -14.92 -7.81
CA GLU A 79 -4.23 -16.07 -7.82
C GLU A 79 -3.03 -15.88 -8.77
N GLN A 80 -3.27 -15.53 -10.03
CA GLN A 80 -2.21 -15.21 -11.00
C GLN A 80 -1.31 -14.08 -10.48
N MET A 81 -1.91 -13.08 -9.82
CA MET A 81 -1.20 -11.99 -9.16
C MET A 81 -0.39 -12.41 -7.93
N ARG A 82 -0.81 -13.45 -7.20
CA ARG A 82 -0.07 -14.05 -6.09
C ARG A 82 1.15 -14.81 -6.61
N GLN A 83 0.94 -15.67 -7.62
CA GLN A 83 2.00 -16.40 -8.32
C GLN A 83 3.05 -15.44 -8.90
N LEU A 84 2.63 -14.40 -9.61
CA LEU A 84 3.54 -13.40 -10.19
C LEU A 84 4.39 -12.63 -9.15
N ARG A 85 3.91 -12.50 -7.91
CA ARG A 85 4.67 -11.90 -6.81
C ARG A 85 5.68 -12.88 -6.19
N GLN A 86 5.34 -14.16 -6.18
CA GLN A 86 6.17 -15.25 -5.65
C GLN A 86 7.23 -15.71 -6.66
N ASP A 87 7.01 -15.49 -7.96
CA ASP A 87 7.95 -15.79 -9.04
C ASP A 87 9.19 -14.87 -8.97
N THR A 88 10.24 -15.36 -8.30
CA THR A 88 11.55 -14.71 -8.15
C THR A 88 12.44 -14.82 -9.38
N SER A 89 12.10 -15.67 -10.35
CA SER A 89 12.91 -15.89 -11.57
C SER A 89 12.84 -14.73 -12.58
N LEU A 90 11.81 -13.88 -12.48
CA LEU A 90 11.53 -12.85 -13.47
C LEU A 90 12.30 -11.54 -13.24
N THR A 91 12.79 -10.97 -14.33
CA THR A 91 13.27 -9.58 -14.33
C THR A 91 12.12 -8.61 -14.04
N PRO A 92 12.40 -7.39 -13.53
CA PRO A 92 11.37 -6.38 -13.30
C PRO A 92 10.53 -6.04 -14.55
N GLN A 93 11.15 -6.10 -15.74
CA GLN A 93 10.48 -5.87 -17.02
C GLN A 93 9.51 -7.01 -17.37
N GLN A 94 9.97 -8.27 -17.29
CA GLN A 94 9.11 -9.44 -17.53
C GLN A 94 7.95 -9.49 -16.54
N ARG A 95 8.22 -9.21 -15.25
CA ARG A 95 7.18 -9.14 -14.21
C ARG A 95 6.14 -8.05 -14.53
N ARG A 96 6.57 -6.88 -15.02
CA ARG A 96 5.68 -5.81 -15.49
C ARG A 96 4.87 -6.21 -16.73
N GLN A 97 5.46 -6.94 -17.69
CA GLN A 97 4.74 -7.45 -18.86
C GLN A 97 3.68 -8.48 -18.47
N LYS A 98 4.03 -9.51 -17.67
CA LYS A 98 3.06 -10.49 -17.13
C LYS A 98 1.92 -9.80 -16.36
N PHE A 99 2.22 -8.78 -15.54
CA PHE A 99 1.22 -7.99 -14.82
C PHE A 99 0.21 -7.30 -15.78
N MET A 100 0.71 -6.67 -16.84
CA MET A 100 -0.17 -6.01 -17.83
C MET A 100 -1.00 -7.03 -18.60
N GLN A 101 -0.44 -8.20 -18.92
CA GLN A 101 -1.19 -9.27 -19.59
C GLN A 101 -2.31 -9.83 -18.71
N ILE A 102 -2.03 -10.10 -17.43
CA ILE A 102 -3.06 -10.54 -16.46
C ILE A 102 -4.21 -9.52 -16.41
N ARG A 103 -3.91 -8.21 -16.36
CA ARG A 103 -4.94 -7.17 -16.40
C ARG A 103 -5.76 -7.21 -17.69
N LYS A 104 -5.13 -7.11 -18.86
CA LYS A 104 -5.81 -7.17 -20.16
C LYS A 104 -6.72 -8.40 -20.29
N ASN A 105 -6.23 -9.58 -19.89
CA ASN A 105 -7.00 -10.82 -19.91
C ASN A 105 -8.21 -10.77 -18.95
N THR A 106 -8.04 -10.16 -17.76
CA THR A 106 -9.13 -9.96 -16.80
C THR A 106 -10.19 -9.01 -17.34
N ASP A 107 -9.77 -7.88 -17.91
CA ASP A 107 -10.65 -6.84 -18.41
C ASP A 107 -11.48 -7.37 -19.59
N ALA A 108 -10.86 -8.14 -20.49
CA ALA A 108 -11.53 -8.84 -21.58
C ALA A 108 -12.51 -9.94 -21.08
N ALA A 109 -12.16 -10.67 -20.03
CA ALA A 109 -13.03 -11.67 -19.43
C ALA A 109 -14.27 -11.03 -18.78
N ILE A 110 -14.10 -9.91 -18.07
CA ILE A 110 -15.24 -9.15 -17.51
C ILE A 110 -16.11 -8.59 -18.63
N ARG A 111 -15.53 -8.00 -19.67
CA ARG A 111 -16.30 -7.43 -20.80
C ARG A 111 -17.29 -8.43 -21.38
N LYS A 112 -16.92 -9.71 -21.52
CA LYS A 112 -17.77 -10.79 -22.03
C LYS A 112 -18.97 -11.14 -21.13
N VAL A 113 -18.94 -10.78 -19.85
CA VAL A 113 -20.04 -10.97 -18.89
C VAL A 113 -21.02 -9.79 -18.91
N LEU A 114 -20.58 -8.62 -19.36
CA LEU A 114 -21.37 -7.38 -19.35
C LEU A 114 -22.25 -7.25 -20.60
N ASN A 115 -23.45 -6.69 -20.42
CA ASN A 115 -24.32 -6.30 -21.54
C ASN A 115 -23.80 -5.03 -22.24
N ALA A 116 -24.40 -4.64 -23.36
CA ALA A 116 -23.92 -3.53 -24.19
C ALA A 116 -23.75 -2.20 -23.42
N ASP A 117 -24.71 -1.82 -22.56
CA ASP A 117 -24.65 -0.55 -21.82
C ASP A 117 -23.68 -0.60 -20.64
N GLN A 118 -23.55 -1.76 -19.99
CA GLN A 118 -22.51 -2.00 -18.99
C GLN A 118 -21.11 -1.97 -19.62
N GLN A 119 -20.94 -2.50 -20.83
CA GLN A 119 -19.67 -2.45 -21.57
C GLN A 119 -19.26 -1.01 -21.91
N LYS A 120 -20.18 -0.14 -22.35
CA LYS A 120 -19.89 1.29 -22.59
C LYS A 120 -19.30 1.96 -21.34
N LYS A 121 -19.97 1.81 -20.20
CA LYS A 121 -19.51 2.35 -18.91
C LYS A 121 -18.15 1.76 -18.50
N PHE A 122 -17.94 0.46 -18.75
CA PHE A 122 -16.67 -0.22 -18.46
C PHE A 122 -15.51 0.32 -19.31
N ASP A 123 -15.75 0.59 -20.59
CA ASP A 123 -14.75 1.16 -21.50
C ASP A 123 -14.40 2.62 -21.17
N GLU A 124 -15.38 3.43 -20.79
CA GLU A 124 -15.17 4.79 -20.29
C GLU A 124 -14.32 4.78 -19.01
N TRP A 125 -14.62 3.88 -18.08
CA TRP A 125 -13.83 3.70 -16.86
C TRP A 125 -12.39 3.28 -17.17
N LEU A 126 -12.18 2.32 -18.08
CA LEU A 126 -10.85 1.91 -18.52
C LEU A 126 -10.05 3.07 -19.14
N LYS A 127 -10.66 3.84 -20.05
CA LYS A 127 -10.05 5.04 -20.66
C LYS A 127 -9.66 6.06 -19.58
N GLN A 128 -10.53 6.30 -18.60
CA GLN A 128 -10.23 7.21 -17.49
C GLN A 128 -9.07 6.70 -16.61
N GLN A 129 -8.99 5.39 -16.34
CA GLN A 129 -7.85 4.83 -15.60
C GLN A 129 -6.53 4.95 -16.37
N GLU A 130 -6.54 4.76 -17.68
CA GLU A 130 -5.38 4.95 -18.54
C GLU A 130 -4.91 6.42 -18.54
N GLN A 131 -5.83 7.37 -18.76
CA GLN A 131 -5.52 8.80 -18.67
C GLN A 131 -4.94 9.18 -17.30
N ASN A 132 -5.57 8.70 -16.21
CA ASN A 132 -5.07 8.90 -14.85
C ASN A 132 -3.71 8.23 -14.58
N TRP A 133 -3.34 7.20 -15.35
CA TRP A 133 -2.01 6.59 -15.28
C TRP A 133 -0.98 7.41 -16.06
N ARG A 134 -1.30 7.81 -17.30
CA ARG A 134 -0.46 8.69 -18.16
C ARG A 134 -0.18 10.04 -17.47
N ASN A 135 -1.20 10.67 -16.89
CA ASN A 135 -1.04 11.92 -16.15
C ASN A 135 -0.13 11.75 -14.92
N ARG A 136 -0.26 10.64 -14.17
CA ARG A 136 0.64 10.34 -13.04
C ARG A 136 2.09 10.04 -13.48
N GLN A 137 2.30 9.47 -14.66
CA GLN A 137 3.65 9.33 -15.24
C GLN A 137 4.23 10.68 -15.63
N ARG A 138 3.47 11.52 -16.35
CA ARG A 138 3.88 12.88 -16.74
C ARG A 138 4.25 13.74 -15.52
N ASN A 139 3.45 13.70 -14.46
CA ASN A 139 3.71 14.47 -13.24
C ASN A 139 4.92 13.93 -12.45
N ARG A 140 5.17 12.62 -12.46
CA ARG A 140 6.42 12.05 -11.92
C ARG A 140 7.65 12.46 -12.71
N ASN A 141 7.54 12.65 -14.03
CA ASN A 141 8.64 13.12 -14.85
C ASN A 141 8.93 14.61 -14.57
N ARG A 142 7.89 15.46 -14.53
CA ARG A 142 8.02 16.87 -14.16
C ARG A 142 8.56 17.08 -12.74
N GLY A 143 8.09 16.30 -11.77
CA GLY A 143 8.55 16.37 -10.38
C GLY A 143 10.00 15.91 -10.15
N GLN A 144 10.64 15.29 -11.16
CA GLN A 144 12.08 14.98 -11.14
C GLN A 144 12.91 16.01 -11.96
N GLN A 145 12.26 16.87 -12.74
CA GLN A 145 12.91 17.92 -13.55
C GLN A 145 12.95 19.29 -12.84
N ASN A 146 12.48 19.39 -11.60
CA ASN A 146 12.58 20.63 -10.81
C ASN A 146 13.09 20.36 -9.38
N PRO A 147 14.37 19.98 -9.20
CA PRO A 147 15.06 20.14 -7.94
C PRO A 147 15.49 21.61 -7.82
N ASN A 148 14.80 22.40 -7.01
CA ASN A 148 15.38 23.65 -6.49
C ASN A 148 15.12 23.74 -4.98
N PRO A 149 16.08 24.27 -4.20
CA PRO A 149 16.17 24.05 -2.76
C PRO A 149 15.40 25.13 -1.98
N SER A 150 15.83 25.40 -0.74
CA SER A 150 15.27 26.38 0.18
C SER A 150 13.89 26.01 0.73
N GLY A 151 13.90 25.02 1.63
CA GLY A 151 13.24 25.22 2.92
C GLY A 151 13.97 26.35 3.67
N GLY A 152 13.72 27.59 3.26
CA GLY A 152 14.25 28.77 3.95
C GLY A 152 13.61 28.85 5.33
N ASN A 153 14.40 28.62 6.38
CA ASN A 153 13.92 28.83 7.73
C ASN A 153 14.23 30.27 8.14
N ASN A 154 13.20 31.11 8.16
CA ASN A 154 13.29 32.44 8.76
C ASN A 154 13.67 32.29 10.24
N ASN A 155 14.73 32.96 10.66
CA ASN A 155 14.88 33.55 12.00
C ASN A 155 16.20 34.33 12.10
N ASN A 156 16.13 35.62 11.74
CA ASN A 156 16.51 36.77 12.59
C ASN A 156 16.88 37.97 11.69
#